data_AF-A0A957TTC7-F1
#
_entry.id   AF-A0A957TTC7-F1
#
_cell.length_a   1.000
_cell.length_b   1.000
_cell.length_c   1.000
_cell.angle_alpha   90.00
_cell.angle_beta   90.00
_cell.angle_gamma   90.00
#
_symmetry.space_group_name_H-M   'P 1'
#
loop_
_entity.id
_entity.type
_entity.pdbx_description
1 polymer ?
#
loop_
_entity_poly.entity_id
_entity_poly.type
_entity_poly.pdbx_seq_one_letter_code
_entity_poly.pdbx_strand_id
1 'polypeptide(L)'
;QATGAELGACYFAALLAETLARQGKLEPAVAAMNDAFELLERTQDRWCAAELHRIHGELLLQQGQTQVAKAAFETGLQIAQEQGAGWWEERCRQALARLNG
;
A
#
# COMPACT_ATOMS: atom_id res chain seq x y z
N GLN A 1 17.06 -19.38 5.37
CA GLN A 1 16.97 -19.25 3.90
C GLN A 1 15.53 -18.88 3.59
N ALA A 2 15.27 -17.66 3.09
CA ALA A 2 13.94 -17.29 2.63
C ALA A 2 13.68 -18.05 1.32
N THR A 3 12.66 -18.91 1.31
CA THR A 3 12.18 -19.52 0.06
C THR A 3 11.58 -18.41 -0.80
N GLY A 4 11.84 -18.40 -2.12
CA GLY A 4 11.32 -17.38 -3.04
C GLY A 4 9.79 -17.23 -3.08
N ALA A 5 9.03 -18.08 -2.38
CA ALA A 5 7.59 -17.94 -2.15
C ALA A 5 7.21 -16.83 -1.15
N GLU A 6 8.15 -16.37 -0.32
CA GLU A 6 7.94 -15.21 0.56
C GLU A 6 8.05 -13.88 -0.19
N LEU A 7 8.77 -13.87 -1.32
CA LEU A 7 8.85 -12.73 -2.22
C LEU A 7 7.46 -12.51 -2.85
N GLY A 8 6.95 -11.29 -2.73
CA GLY A 8 5.59 -10.93 -3.18
C GLY A 8 4.46 -11.28 -2.20
N ALA A 9 4.72 -11.93 -1.06
CA ALA A 9 3.69 -12.17 -0.04
C ALA A 9 3.10 -10.85 0.52
N CYS A 10 3.94 -9.82 0.68
CA CYS A 10 3.53 -8.44 0.99
C CYS A 10 2.42 -7.93 0.06
N TYR A 11 2.58 -8.21 -1.23
CA TYR A 11 1.74 -7.69 -2.29
C TYR A 11 0.38 -8.39 -2.29
N PHE A 12 0.35 -9.72 -2.13
CA PHE A 12 -0.91 -10.45 -2.03
C PHE A 12 -1.71 -10.06 -0.78
N ALA A 13 -1.05 -9.84 0.36
CA ALA A 13 -1.70 -9.33 1.57
C ALA A 13 -2.30 -7.92 1.36
N ALA A 14 -1.57 -7.03 0.67
CA ALA A 14 -2.08 -5.70 0.32
C ALA A 14 -3.27 -5.76 -0.65
N LEU A 15 -3.24 -6.63 -1.67
CA LEU A 15 -4.38 -6.84 -2.57
C LEU A 15 -5.61 -7.39 -1.85
N LEU A 16 -5.41 -8.27 -0.86
CA LEU A 16 -6.47 -8.74 0.01
C LEU A 16 -7.07 -7.58 0.82
N ALA A 17 -6.24 -6.72 1.41
CA ALA A 17 -6.67 -5.53 2.13
C ALA A 17 -7.52 -4.60 1.24
N GLU A 18 -7.05 -4.29 0.02
CA GLU A 18 -7.79 -3.47 -0.94
C GLU A 18 -9.15 -4.09 -1.30
N THR A 19 -9.17 -5.40 -1.52
CA THR A 19 -10.39 -6.14 -1.90
C THR A 19 -11.41 -6.17 -0.75
N LEU A 20 -10.95 -6.35 0.49
CA LEU A 20 -11.80 -6.31 1.68
C LEU A 20 -12.37 -4.91 1.92
N ALA A 21 -11.54 -3.87 1.77
CA ALA A 21 -11.94 -2.48 1.89
C ALA A 21 -13.04 -2.12 0.87
N ARG A 22 -12.89 -2.54 -0.39
CA ARG A 22 -13.92 -2.36 -1.43
C ARG A 22 -15.25 -3.05 -1.14
N GLN A 23 -15.25 -4.09 -0.30
CA GLN A 23 -16.45 -4.77 0.19
C GLN A 23 -17.04 -4.10 1.45
N GLY A 24 -16.47 -2.99 1.94
CA GLY A 24 -16.86 -2.35 3.20
C GLY A 24 -16.37 -3.09 4.45
N LYS A 25 -15.56 -4.15 4.31
CA LYS A 25 -15.01 -4.93 5.42
C LYS A 25 -13.75 -4.26 5.96
N LEU A 26 -13.91 -3.10 6.59
CA LEU A 26 -12.80 -2.26 7.04
C LEU A 26 -11.89 -2.94 8.08
N GLU A 27 -12.45 -3.56 9.11
CA GLU A 27 -11.65 -4.24 10.15
C GLU A 27 -10.75 -5.35 9.55
N PRO A 28 -11.28 -6.31 8.76
CA PRO A 28 -10.45 -7.28 8.06
C PRO A 28 -9.43 -6.66 7.10
N ALA A 29 -9.79 -5.56 6.43
CA ALA A 29 -8.88 -4.88 5.52
C ALA A 29 -7.67 -4.29 6.26
N VAL A 30 -7.90 -3.66 7.42
CA VAL A 30 -6.83 -3.12 8.27
C VAL A 30 -5.92 -4.23 8.79
N ALA A 31 -6.49 -5.36 9.22
CA ALA A 31 -5.69 -6.50 9.65
C ALA A 31 -4.78 -7.02 8.52
N ALA A 32 -5.32 -7.22 7.32
CA ALA A 32 -4.54 -7.66 6.15
C ALA A 32 -3.47 -6.63 5.74
N MET A 33 -3.72 -5.33 5.93
CA MET A 33 -2.74 -4.28 5.67
C MET A 33 -1.59 -4.31 6.68
N ASN A 34 -1.87 -4.57 7.96
CA ASN A 34 -0.84 -4.74 8.98
C ASN A 34 0.05 -5.95 8.66
N ASP A 35 -0.55 -7.08 8.30
CA ASP A 35 0.17 -8.28 7.87
C ASP A 35 1.09 -7.98 6.67
N ALA A 36 0.63 -7.17 5.71
CA ALA A 36 1.43 -6.79 4.54
C ALA A 36 2.68 -5.97 4.94
N PHE A 37 2.56 -5.04 5.89
CA PHE A 37 3.69 -4.27 6.41
C PHE A 37 4.64 -5.12 7.27
N GLU A 38 4.11 -6.03 8.09
CA GLU A 38 4.94 -6.98 8.84
C GLU A 38 5.75 -7.89 7.91
N LEU A 39 5.12 -8.38 6.83
CA LEU A 39 5.80 -9.16 5.79
C LEU A 39 6.87 -8.33 5.08
N LEU A 40 6.58 -7.08 4.73
CA LEU A 40 7.54 -6.16 4.13
C LEU A 40 8.79 -6.01 5.01
N GLU A 41 8.61 -5.75 6.30
CA GLU A 41 9.72 -5.60 7.26
C GLU A 41 10.47 -6.92 7.49
N ARG A 42 9.76 -8.03 7.60
CA ARG A 42 10.39 -9.34 7.85
C ARG A 42 11.20 -9.84 6.66
N THR A 43 10.68 -9.65 5.45
CA THR A 43 11.30 -10.14 4.21
C THR A 43 12.29 -9.15 3.61
N GLN A 44 12.19 -7.87 3.97
CA GLN A 44 12.86 -6.75 3.32
C GLN A 44 12.61 -6.69 1.81
N ASP A 45 11.52 -7.31 1.33
CA ASP A 45 11.13 -7.34 -0.08
C ASP A 45 10.44 -6.04 -0.49
N ARG A 46 11.25 -5.02 -0.78
CA ARG A 46 10.77 -3.64 -0.98
C ARG A 46 10.16 -3.37 -2.36
N TRP A 47 10.12 -4.34 -3.27
CA TRP A 47 9.63 -4.12 -4.64
C TRP A 47 8.18 -3.58 -4.69
N CYS A 48 7.36 -3.99 -3.71
CA CYS A 48 5.93 -3.67 -3.57
C CYS A 48 5.69 -2.44 -2.67
N ALA A 49 6.72 -1.90 -2.00
CA ALA A 49 6.57 -0.98 -0.88
C ALA A 49 5.77 0.28 -1.25
N ALA A 50 6.02 0.86 -2.42
CA ALA A 50 5.26 1.99 -2.93
C ALA A 50 3.76 1.71 -3.03
N GLU A 51 3.39 0.54 -3.57
CA GLU A 51 2.01 0.13 -3.74
C GLU A 51 1.32 -0.19 -2.40
N LEU A 52 2.06 -0.72 -1.41
CA LEU A 52 1.55 -0.92 -0.05
C LEU A 52 1.12 0.41 0.59
N HIS A 53 1.97 1.43 0.49
CA HIS A 53 1.64 2.77 0.99
C HIS A 53 0.45 3.40 0.25
N ARG A 54 0.33 3.16 -1.06
CA ARG A 54 -0.84 3.59 -1.83
C ARG A 54 -2.12 2.91 -1.34
N ILE A 55 -2.13 1.59 -1.20
CA ILE A 55 -3.32 0.86 -0.71
C ILE A 55 -3.69 1.29 0.71
N HIS A 56 -2.69 1.46 1.58
CA HIS A 56 -2.91 1.96 2.93
C HIS A 56 -3.57 3.35 2.92
N GLY A 57 -3.13 4.26 2.04
CA GLY A 57 -3.78 5.55 1.85
C GLY A 57 -5.27 5.45 1.48
N GLU A 58 -5.65 4.52 0.59
CA GLU A 58 -7.05 4.28 0.24
C GLU A 58 -7.87 3.80 1.45
N LEU A 59 -7.32 2.91 2.28
CA LEU A 59 -7.96 2.44 3.51
C LEU A 59 -8.16 3.60 4.49
N LEU A 60 -7.17 4.48 4.63
CA LEU A 60 -7.23 5.67 5.48
C LEU A 60 -8.30 6.66 5.00
N LEU A 61 -8.49 6.81 3.68
CA LEU A 61 -9.58 7.63 3.13
C LEU A 61 -10.95 7.08 3.50
N GLN A 62 -11.14 5.76 3.42
CA GLN A 62 -12.41 5.15 3.82
C GLN A 62 -12.70 5.30 5.31
N GLN A 63 -11.66 5.47 6.13
CA GLN A 63 -11.77 5.79 7.56
C GLN A 63 -11.94 7.29 7.85
N GLY A 64 -12.01 8.15 6.83
CA GLY A 64 -12.14 9.60 6.97
C GLY A 64 -10.83 10.30 7.39
N GLN A 65 -9.69 9.61 7.33
CA GLN A 65 -8.39 10.12 7.74
C GLN A 65 -7.63 10.78 6.59
N THR A 66 -8.25 11.77 5.94
CA THR A 66 -7.77 12.41 4.71
C THR A 66 -6.31 12.88 4.75
N GLN A 67 -5.87 13.51 5.84
CA GLN A 67 -4.49 14.00 5.94
C GLN A 67 -3.48 12.87 6.09
N VAL A 68 -3.84 11.81 6.81
CA VAL A 68 -2.98 10.63 6.98
C VAL A 68 -2.89 9.86 5.67
N ALA A 69 -4.02 9.75 4.95
CA ALA A 69 -4.05 9.16 3.61
C ALA A 69 -3.14 9.90 2.63
N LYS A 70 -3.18 11.24 2.64
CA LYS A 70 -2.28 12.07 1.82
C LYS A 70 -0.81 11.74 2.09
N ALA A 71 -0.41 11.73 3.36
CA ALA A 71 0.96 11.41 3.77
C ALA A 71 1.37 9.99 3.35
N ALA A 72 0.44 9.03 3.40
CA ALA A 72 0.68 7.67 2.91
C ALA A 72 0.93 7.65 1.40
N PHE A 73 0.14 8.36 0.60
CA PHE A 73 0.37 8.46 -0.85
C PHE A 73 1.69 9.17 -1.18
N GLU A 74 2.05 10.24 -0.47
CA GLU A 74 3.33 10.94 -0.63
C GLU A 74 4.52 10.02 -0.32
N THR A 75 4.40 9.22 0.74
CA THR A 75 5.41 8.20 1.10
C THR A 75 5.54 7.16 -0.01
N GLY A 76 4.43 6.62 -0.52
CA GLY A 76 4.45 5.67 -1.63
C GLY A 76 5.07 6.24 -2.90
N LEU A 77 4.78 7.50 -3.22
CA LEU A 77 5.36 8.22 -4.34
C LEU A 77 6.88 8.38 -4.19
N GLN A 78 7.35 8.82 -3.02
CA GLN A 78 8.77 8.96 -2.74
C GLN A 78 9.51 7.63 -2.91
N ILE A 79 8.96 6.54 -2.35
CA ILE A 79 9.54 5.19 -2.48
C ILE A 79 9.60 4.77 -3.95
N ALA A 80 8.53 4.99 -4.72
CA ALA A 80 8.52 4.63 -6.15
C ALA A 80 9.60 5.39 -6.94
N GLN A 81 9.81 6.67 -6.63
CA GLN A 81 10.84 7.50 -7.24
C GLN A 81 12.24 7.02 -6.89
N GLU A 82 12.50 6.72 -5.61
CA GLU A 82 13.77 6.17 -5.14
C GLU A 82 14.10 4.81 -5.79
N GLN A 83 13.07 3.99 -6.06
CA GLN A 83 13.20 2.69 -6.73
C GLN A 83 13.30 2.79 -8.26
N GLY A 84 13.02 3.95 -8.87
CA GLY A 84 12.84 4.08 -10.31
C GLY A 84 11.65 3.27 -10.85
N ALA A 85 10.64 3.00 -10.01
CA ALA A 85 9.50 2.14 -10.31
C ALA A 85 8.36 2.96 -10.93
N GLY A 86 8.50 3.33 -12.21
CA GLY A 86 7.56 4.22 -12.91
C GLY A 86 6.09 3.78 -12.88
N TRP A 87 5.83 2.47 -12.87
CA TRP A 87 4.47 1.93 -12.74
C TRP A 87 3.83 2.25 -11.39
N TRP A 88 4.58 2.14 -10.30
CA TRP A 88 4.09 2.47 -8.95
C TRP A 88 3.98 3.98 -8.73
N GLU A 89 4.93 4.74 -9.28
CA GLU A 89 4.91 6.19 -9.23
C GLU A 89 3.62 6.76 -9.81
N GLU A 90 3.23 6.31 -11.01
CA GLU A 90 2.02 6.81 -11.67
C GLU A 90 0.75 6.53 -10.86
N ARG A 91 0.66 5.34 -10.25
CA ARG A 91 -0.48 4.98 -9.41
C ARG A 91 -0.57 5.85 -8.15
N CYS A 92 0.56 6.18 -7.52
CA CYS A 92 0.59 7.08 -6.37
C CYS A 92 0.19 8.51 -6.76
N ARG A 93 0.68 9.01 -7.90
CA ARG A 93 0.30 10.33 -8.43
C ARG A 93 -1.20 10.43 -8.71
N GLN A 94 -1.80 9.39 -9.30
CA GLN A 94 -3.24 9.35 -9.55
C GLN A 94 -4.06 9.34 -8.25
N ALA A 95 -3.58 8.69 -7.20
CA ALA A 95 -4.23 8.74 -5.89
C ALA A 95 -4.18 10.15 -5.27
N LEU A 96 -3.02 10.82 -5.33
CA LEU A 96 -2.87 12.22 -4.88
C LEU A 96 -3.73 13.19 -5.70
N ALA A 97 -3.80 13.01 -7.01
CA ALA A 97 -4.62 13.85 -7.89
C ALA A 97 -6.12 13.75 -7.51
N ARG A 98 -6.62 12.54 -7.21
CA ARG A 98 -8.00 12.31 -6.75
C ARG A 98 -8.30 12.94 -5.39
N LEU A 99 -7.29 13.19 -4.56
CA LEU A 99 -7.47 13.85 -3.26
C LEU A 99 -7.61 15.37 -3.38
N ASN A 100 -6.95 15.95 -4.38
CA ASN A 100 -6.81 17.39 -4.54
C ASN A 100 -7.84 18.01 -5.52
N GLY A 101 -8.61 17.17 -6.24
CA GLY A 101 -9.67 17.59 -7.15
C GLY A 101 -11.04 17.34 -6.54
#